data_AF-A0AA35G9G3-F1
#
_entry.id   AF-A0AA35G9G3-F1
#
_cell.length_a   1.000
_cell.length_b   1.000
_cell.length_c   1.000
_cell.angle_alpha   90.00
_cell.angle_beta   90.00
_cell.angle_gamma   90.00
#
_symmetry.space_group_name_H-M   'P 1'
#
loop_
_entity.id
_entity.type
_entity.pdbx_description
1 polymer ?
#
loop_
_entity_poly.entity_id
_entity_poly.type
_entity_poly.pdbx_seq_one_letter_code
_entity_poly.pdbx_strand_id
1 'polypeptide(L)'
;MCPKRYNTRGGVRVEQERKKLARVFASRLAELMEQRGIKAIDLAARLKVHQSRVSRWLSGEQFPKIETLPSLAEILGVTVDYLLGASDHPQEYVRWNADLEERLRWHLQEAGFDKAAQDVILGLAPKVSRPRNE
;
A
#
# COMPACT_ATOMS: atom_id res chain seq x y z
N MET A 1 23.27 18.14 34.10
CA MET A 1 22.51 16.87 34.10
C MET A 1 22.52 16.32 32.67
N CYS A 2 23.40 15.37 32.35
CA CYS A 2 23.51 14.81 31.00
C CYS A 2 22.56 13.60 30.87
N PRO A 3 21.66 13.54 29.87
CA PRO A 3 20.78 12.39 29.71
C PRO A 3 21.59 11.16 29.28
N LYS A 4 21.40 10.05 30.00
CA LYS A 4 22.10 8.78 29.82
C LYS A 4 21.86 8.23 28.40
N ARG A 5 22.95 7.89 27.71
CA ARG A 5 22.91 7.08 26.49
C ARG A 5 22.53 5.65 26.86
N TYR A 6 21.28 5.26 26.62
CA TYR A 6 20.89 3.86 26.73
C TYR A 6 21.48 3.08 25.56
N ASN A 7 22.55 2.34 25.82
CA ASN A 7 23.07 1.33 24.90
C ASN A 7 22.21 0.07 25.03
N THR A 8 21.34 -0.18 24.05
CA THR A 8 20.51 -1.39 23.99
C THR A 8 21.17 -2.45 23.11
N ARG A 9 21.47 -3.62 23.70
CA ARG A 9 21.84 -4.87 22.98
C ARG A 9 20.81 -5.30 21.92
N GLY A 10 19.62 -4.69 21.88
CA GLY A 10 18.62 -4.87 20.83
C GLY A 10 18.95 -4.22 19.48
N GLY A 11 19.95 -3.33 19.39
CA GLY A 11 20.26 -2.58 18.17
C GLY A 11 20.69 -3.44 16.97
N VAL A 12 21.38 -4.57 17.21
CA VAL A 12 21.86 -5.46 16.14
C VAL A 12 20.72 -6.24 15.49
N ARG A 13 19.73 -6.69 16.29
CA ARG A 13 18.58 -7.47 15.80
C ARG A 13 17.62 -6.61 14.98
N VAL A 14 17.36 -5.39 15.45
CA VAL A 14 16.49 -4.40 14.78
C VAL A 14 17.08 -3.93 13.45
N GLU A 15 18.40 -3.73 13.36
CA GLU A 15 19.05 -3.30 12.11
C GLU A 15 19.02 -4.40 11.04
N GLN A 16 19.16 -5.67 11.43
CA GLN A 16 19.03 -6.81 10.52
C GLN A 16 17.60 -6.95 9.98
N GLU A 17 16.60 -6.82 10.85
CA GLU A 17 15.18 -6.86 10.46
C GLU A 17 14.82 -5.69 9.53
N ARG A 18 15.32 -4.49 9.82
CA ARG A 18 15.13 -3.30 8.98
C ARG A 18 15.73 -3.49 7.58
N LYS A 19 16.95 -4.02 7.48
CA LYS A 19 17.58 -4.33 6.19
C LYS A 19 16.81 -5.38 5.41
N LYS A 20 16.33 -6.44 6.09
CA LYS A 20 15.48 -7.45 5.47
C LYS A 20 14.19 -6.83 4.92
N LEU A 21 13.50 -6.02 5.72
CA LEU A 21 12.27 -5.33 5.33
C LEU A 21 12.51 -4.41 4.12
N ALA A 22 13.58 -3.61 4.15
CA ALA A 22 13.93 -2.72 3.04
C ALA A 22 14.19 -3.48 1.74
N ARG A 23 14.86 -4.64 1.81
CA ARG A 23 15.11 -5.50 0.65
C ARG A 23 13.82 -6.09 0.07
N VAL A 24 12.92 -6.58 0.93
CA VAL A 24 11.62 -7.12 0.49
C VAL A 24 10.77 -6.02 -0.16
N PHE A 25 10.68 -4.86 0.48
CA PHE A 25 9.97 -3.71 -0.05
C PHE A 25 10.53 -3.26 -1.40
N ALA A 26 11.86 -3.15 -1.52
CA ALA A 26 12.51 -2.74 -2.76
C ALA A 26 12.22 -3.70 -3.92
N SER A 27 12.27 -5.02 -3.67
CA SER A 27 11.93 -6.05 -4.67
C SER A 27 10.49 -5.91 -5.15
N ARG A 28 9.54 -5.87 -4.20
CA ARG A 28 8.10 -5.77 -4.52
C ARG A 28 7.78 -4.46 -5.24
N LEU A 29 8.40 -3.34 -4.83
CA LEU A 29 8.23 -2.06 -5.52
C LEU A 29 8.71 -2.14 -6.97
N ALA A 30 9.89 -2.72 -7.22
CA ALA A 30 10.44 -2.86 -8.57
C ALA A 30 9.55 -3.75 -9.45
N GLU A 31 9.14 -4.91 -8.94
CA GLU A 31 8.25 -5.85 -9.64
C GLU A 31 6.91 -5.20 -10.01
N LEU A 32 6.28 -4.50 -9.06
CA LEU A 32 4.99 -3.82 -9.28
C LEU A 32 5.10 -2.67 -10.29
N MET A 33 6.24 -1.97 -10.31
CA MET A 33 6.52 -0.90 -11.27
C MET A 33 6.72 -1.47 -12.68
N GLU A 34 7.47 -2.57 -12.81
CA GLU A 34 7.68 -3.26 -14.08
C GLU A 34 6.36 -3.79 -14.66
N GLN A 35 5.59 -4.53 -13.85
CA GLN A 35 4.30 -5.09 -14.26
C GLN A 35 3.29 -4.04 -14.74
N ARG A 36 3.37 -2.81 -14.20
CA ARG A 36 2.44 -1.71 -14.53
C ARG A 36 3.04 -0.68 -15.49
N GLY A 37 4.29 -0.86 -15.93
CA GLY A 37 4.99 0.11 -16.77
C GLY A 37 5.17 1.49 -16.13
N ILE A 38 5.23 1.57 -14.80
CA ILE A 38 5.39 2.83 -14.06
C ILE A 38 6.88 3.16 -13.95
N LYS A 39 7.30 4.34 -14.45
CA LYS A 39 8.69 4.80 -14.27
C LYS A 39 8.89 5.47 -12.91
N ALA A 40 10.11 5.46 -12.40
CA ALA A 40 10.44 6.09 -11.12
C ALA A 40 10.11 7.59 -11.07
N ILE A 41 10.24 8.28 -12.20
CA ILE A 41 9.86 9.70 -12.33
C ILE A 41 8.35 9.91 -12.20
N ASP A 42 7.54 9.02 -12.79
CA ASP A 42 6.08 9.10 -12.74
C ASP A 42 5.58 8.81 -11.32
N LEU A 43 6.16 7.81 -10.68
CA LEU A 43 5.86 7.48 -9.28
C LEU A 43 6.22 8.64 -8.35
N ALA A 44 7.40 9.24 -8.53
CA ALA A 44 7.84 10.38 -7.75
C ALA A 44 6.91 11.59 -7.91
N ALA A 45 6.48 11.87 -9.14
CA ALA A 45 5.54 12.94 -9.45
C ALA A 45 4.18 12.72 -8.76
N ARG A 46 3.62 11.50 -8.85
CA ARG A 46 2.34 11.16 -8.18
C ARG A 46 2.43 11.26 -6.66
N LEU A 47 3.57 10.89 -6.08
CA LEU A 47 3.83 10.97 -4.64
C LEU A 47 4.28 12.36 -4.16
N LYS A 48 4.49 13.32 -5.08
CA LYS A 48 5.07 14.65 -4.77
C LYS A 48 6.38 14.56 -3.99
N VAL A 49 7.24 13.60 -4.36
CA VAL A 49 8.58 13.43 -3.80
C VAL A 49 9.64 13.61 -4.87
N HIS A 50 10.88 13.85 -4.44
CA HIS A 50 12.00 13.89 -5.37
C HIS A 50 12.31 12.49 -5.92
N GLN A 51 12.61 12.38 -7.22
CA GLN A 51 12.92 11.12 -7.91
C GLN A 51 14.02 10.32 -7.20
N SER A 52 15.04 11.00 -6.68
CA SER A 52 16.13 10.36 -5.94
C SER A 52 15.67 9.57 -4.70
N ARG A 53 14.53 9.92 -4.08
CA ARG A 53 13.95 9.13 -2.99
C ARG A 53 13.46 7.78 -3.51
N VAL A 54 12.76 7.76 -4.63
CA VAL A 54 12.29 6.53 -5.27
C VAL A 54 13.47 5.65 -5.68
N SER A 55 14.54 6.22 -6.23
CA SER A 55 15.76 5.46 -6.54
C SER A 55 16.38 4.81 -5.30
N ARG A 56 16.45 5.52 -4.17
CA ARG A 56 16.96 4.97 -2.90
C ARG A 56 16.06 3.91 -2.29
N TRP A 57 14.76 4.00 -2.54
CA TRP A 57 13.80 2.98 -2.15
C TRP A 57 14.00 1.69 -2.96
N LEU A 58 14.17 1.82 -4.28
CA LEU A 58 14.44 0.70 -5.19
C LEU A 58 15.79 0.02 -4.92
N SER A 59 16.79 0.75 -4.42
CA SER A 59 18.07 0.16 -4.01
C SER A 59 18.04 -0.46 -2.61
N GLY A 60 16.98 -0.25 -1.84
CA GLY A 60 16.89 -0.66 -0.43
C GLY A 60 17.79 0.14 0.52
N GLU A 61 18.45 1.21 0.04
CA GLU A 61 19.30 2.10 0.84
C GLU A 61 18.47 2.90 1.84
N GLN A 62 17.27 3.31 1.43
CA GLN A 62 16.36 4.08 2.25
C GLN A 62 14.96 3.44 2.25
N PHE A 63 14.30 3.49 3.40
CA PHE A 63 12.91 3.08 3.53
C PHE A 63 11.98 4.30 3.40
N PRO A 64 10.82 4.20 2.73
CA PRO A 64 9.83 5.28 2.73
C PRO A 64 9.36 5.61 4.16
N LYS A 65 8.88 6.83 4.36
CA LYS A 65 8.22 7.18 5.63
C LYS A 65 6.90 6.42 5.73
N ILE A 66 6.47 6.15 6.97
CA ILE A 66 5.18 5.50 7.25
C ILE A 66 4.03 6.24 6.55
N GLU A 67 4.04 7.57 6.59
CA GLU A 67 3.05 8.44 5.93
C GLU A 67 2.98 8.26 4.41
N THR A 68 4.05 7.80 3.76
CA THR A 68 4.11 7.62 2.29
C THR A 68 3.58 6.25 1.86
N LEU A 69 3.53 5.27 2.76
CA LEU A 69 3.12 3.90 2.44
C LEU A 69 1.67 3.80 1.92
N PRO A 70 0.66 4.48 2.50
CA PRO A 70 -0.71 4.40 1.99
C PRO A 70 -0.85 4.91 0.55
N SER A 71 -0.20 6.03 0.23
CA SER A 71 -0.23 6.59 -1.14
C SER A 71 0.52 5.70 -2.14
N LEU A 72 1.63 5.09 -1.72
CA LEU A 72 2.33 4.10 -2.54
C LEU A 72 1.43 2.90 -2.87
N ALA A 73 0.79 2.34 -1.84
CA ALA A 73 -0.16 1.23 -1.97
C ALA A 73 -1.31 1.57 -2.91
N GLU A 74 -1.91 2.76 -2.79
CA GLU A 74 -2.99 3.24 -3.65
C GLU A 74 -2.55 3.39 -5.11
N ILE A 75 -1.40 4.03 -5.38
CA ILE A 75 -0.88 4.22 -6.75
C ILE A 75 -0.56 2.88 -7.41
N LEU A 76 -0.05 1.93 -6.61
CA LEU A 76 0.32 0.60 -7.07
C LEU A 76 -0.86 -0.39 -7.03
N GLY A 77 -2.03 -0.01 -6.51
CA GLY A 77 -3.21 -0.88 -6.44
C GLY A 77 -3.03 -2.14 -5.59
N VAL A 78 -2.20 -2.08 -4.54
CA VAL A 78 -1.93 -3.21 -3.62
C VAL A 78 -2.10 -2.76 -2.17
N THR A 79 -2.11 -3.69 -1.21
CA THR A 79 -2.12 -3.35 0.21
C THR A 79 -0.73 -2.96 0.73
N VAL A 80 -0.68 -2.18 1.82
CA VAL A 80 0.58 -1.88 2.52
C VAL A 80 1.21 -3.17 3.04
N ASP A 81 0.43 -4.11 3.56
CA ASP A 81 0.89 -5.42 4.02
C ASP A 81 1.63 -6.19 2.91
N TYR A 82 1.12 -6.11 1.67
CA TYR A 82 1.83 -6.65 0.52
C TYR A 82 3.10 -5.85 0.21
N LEU A 83 3.12 -4.52 0.27
CA LEU A 83 4.40 -3.81 0.06
C LEU A 83 5.46 -4.16 1.12
N LEU A 84 5.05 -4.49 2.34
CA LEU A 84 5.93 -4.74 3.47
C LEU A 84 6.36 -6.20 3.65
N GLY A 85 5.83 -7.15 2.89
CA GLY A 85 6.17 -8.56 3.11
C GLY A 85 5.31 -9.28 4.15
N ALA A 86 4.23 -8.65 4.63
CA ALA A 86 3.34 -9.24 5.64
C ALA A 86 2.25 -10.15 5.02
N SER A 87 2.02 -10.04 3.71
CA SER A 87 1.15 -10.92 2.92
C SER A 87 1.85 -11.32 1.62
N ASP A 88 1.74 -12.57 1.19
CA ASP A 88 2.25 -13.02 -0.12
C ASP A 88 1.23 -12.84 -1.24
N HIS A 89 -0.03 -12.58 -0.89
CA HIS A 89 -1.05 -12.23 -1.84
C HIS A 89 -1.04 -10.72 -2.05
N PRO A 90 -0.81 -10.24 -3.28
CA PRO A 90 -1.20 -8.88 -3.64
C PRO A 90 -2.72 -8.86 -3.60
N GLN A 91 -3.29 -8.68 -2.41
CA GLN A 91 -4.71 -8.36 -2.31
C GLN A 91 -4.89 -7.11 -3.15
N GLU A 92 -5.68 -7.23 -4.23
CA GLU A 92 -6.02 -6.09 -5.05
C GLU A 92 -6.64 -5.04 -4.13
N TYR A 93 -6.04 -3.86 -4.10
CA TYR A 93 -6.64 -2.73 -3.43
C TYR A 93 -7.83 -2.27 -4.29
N VAL A 94 -8.97 -2.95 -4.15
CA VAL A 94 -10.21 -2.57 -4.81
C VAL A 94 -10.77 -1.38 -4.06
N ARG A 95 -10.45 -0.17 -4.56
CA ARG A 95 -11.03 1.06 -4.01
C ARG A 95 -12.53 1.06 -4.28
N TRP A 96 -13.32 0.82 -3.25
CA TRP A 96 -14.78 0.93 -3.34
C TRP A 96 -15.17 2.29 -3.93
N ASN A 97 -15.81 2.28 -5.10
CA ASN A 97 -16.18 3.48 -5.85
C ASN A 97 -17.52 3.27 -6.55
N ALA A 98 -18.09 4.33 -7.12
CA ALA A 98 -19.42 4.29 -7.74
C ALA A 98 -19.51 3.31 -8.92
N ASP A 99 -18.46 3.24 -9.75
CA ASP A 99 -18.38 2.33 -10.90
C ASP A 99 -18.40 0.85 -10.48
N LEU A 100 -17.64 0.51 -9.43
CA LEU A 100 -17.63 -0.83 -8.86
C LEU A 100 -18.95 -1.17 -8.17
N GLU A 101 -19.57 -0.21 -7.47
CA GLU A 101 -20.89 -0.42 -6.88
C GLU A 101 -21.93 -0.70 -7.97
N GLU A 102 -21.93 0.06 -9.06
CA GLU A 102 -22.84 -0.14 -10.19
C GLU A 102 -22.62 -1.51 -10.85
N ARG A 103 -21.35 -1.86 -11.12
CA ARG A 103 -20.99 -3.17 -11.68
C ARG A 103 -21.39 -4.32 -10.77
N LEU A 104 -21.20 -4.20 -9.46
CA LEU A 104 -21.63 -5.21 -8.49
C LEU A 104 -23.15 -5.34 -8.45
N ARG A 105 -23.89 -4.22 -8.46
CA ARG A 105 -25.36 -4.26 -8.55
C ARG A 105 -25.82 -5.02 -9.78
N TRP A 106 -25.19 -4.78 -10.93
CA TRP A 106 -25.47 -5.51 -12.16
C TRP A 106 -25.28 -7.01 -11.99
N HIS A 107 -24.09 -7.45 -11.53
CA HIS A 107 -23.82 -8.87 -11.33
C HIS A 107 -24.73 -9.54 -10.30
N LEU A 108 -25.03 -8.84 -9.20
CA LEU A 108 -25.92 -9.36 -8.16
C LEU A 108 -27.36 -9.51 -8.69
N GLN A 109 -27.83 -8.57 -9.51
CA GLN A 109 -29.13 -8.67 -10.16
C GLN A 109 -29.20 -9.87 -11.13
N GLU A 110 -28.18 -10.05 -11.96
CA GLU A 110 -28.08 -11.21 -12.88
C GLU A 110 -28.05 -12.54 -12.14
N ALA A 111 -27.44 -12.57 -10.94
CA ALA A 111 -27.44 -13.72 -10.05
C ALA A 111 -28.76 -13.90 -9.26
N GLY A 112 -29.75 -13.05 -9.48
CA GLY A 112 -31.09 -13.14 -8.88
C GLY A 112 -31.22 -12.54 -7.48
N PHE A 113 -30.24 -11.75 -7.02
CA PHE A 113 -30.36 -11.02 -5.75
C PHE A 113 -31.28 -9.81 -5.94
N ASP A 114 -32.33 -9.74 -5.11
CA ASP A 114 -33.24 -8.60 -5.10
C ASP A 114 -32.56 -7.33 -4.55
N LYS A 115 -33.24 -6.18 -4.70
CA LYS A 115 -32.68 -4.89 -4.30
C LYS A 115 -32.33 -4.83 -2.81
N ALA A 116 -33.13 -5.46 -1.96
CA ALA A 116 -32.91 -5.46 -0.51
C ALA A 116 -31.64 -6.24 -0.15
N ALA A 117 -31.44 -7.42 -0.73
CA ALA A 117 -30.24 -8.22 -0.56
C ALA A 117 -29.00 -7.51 -1.11
N GLN A 118 -29.11 -6.84 -2.27
CA GLN A 118 -28.03 -6.02 -2.81
C GLN A 118 -27.62 -4.90 -1.86
N ASP A 119 -28.59 -4.15 -1.31
CA ASP A 119 -28.31 -3.04 -0.39
C ASP A 119 -27.66 -3.52 0.91
N VAL A 120 -28.05 -4.69 1.43
CA VAL A 120 -27.38 -5.34 2.56
C VAL A 120 -25.95 -5.75 2.20
N ILE A 121 -25.74 -6.45 1.09
CA ILE A 121 -24.40 -6.91 0.65
C ILE A 121 -23.46 -5.72 0.45
N LEU A 122 -23.90 -4.67 -0.24
CA LEU A 122 -23.13 -3.44 -0.44
C LEU A 122 -22.95 -2.63 0.86
N GLY A 123 -23.86 -2.78 1.81
CA GLY A 123 -23.76 -2.21 3.16
C GLY A 123 -22.71 -2.90 4.03
N LEU A 124 -22.48 -4.21 3.83
CA LEU A 124 -21.46 -5.01 4.51
C LEU A 124 -20.07 -4.87 3.89
N ALA A 125 -19.98 -4.34 2.67
CA ALA A 125 -18.71 -4.10 2.02
C ALA A 125 -17.83 -3.16 2.86
N PRO A 126 -16.51 -3.41 2.94
CA PRO A 126 -15.59 -2.54 3.65
C PRO A 126 -15.51 -1.19 2.92
N LYS A 127 -16.38 -0.25 3.31
CA LYS A 127 -16.33 1.11 2.80
C LYS A 127 -15.03 1.71 3.30
N VAL A 128 -14.08 1.93 2.39
CA VAL A 128 -12.83 2.63 2.72
C VAL A 128 -13.22 4.01 3.22
N SER A 129 -13.14 4.20 4.54
CA SER A 129 -13.34 5.48 5.19
C SER A 129 -12.42 6.49 4.49
N ARG A 130 -13.00 7.54 3.89
CA ARG A 130 -12.22 8.64 3.29
C ARG A 130 -11.13 9.05 4.28
N PRO A 131 -9.86 9.24 3.86
CA PRO A 131 -8.91 9.91 4.73
C PRO A 131 -9.51 11.27 5.09
N ARG A 132 -9.67 11.51 6.39
CA ARG A 132 -10.04 12.80 6.94
C ARG A 132 -8.84 13.72 6.71
N ASN A 133 -8.80 14.35 5.55
CA ASN A 133 -7.95 15.51 5.33
C ASN A 133 -8.71 16.71 5.90
N GLU A 134 -8.48 16.98 7.18
CA GLU A 134 -8.70 18.30 7.79
C GLU A 134 -7.47 19.18 7.57
#